data_AF-A0A1F2QEG1-F1
#
_entry.id   AF-A0A1F2QEG1-F1
#
_cell.length_a   1.000
_cell.length_b   1.000
_cell.length_c   1.000
_cell.angle_alpha   90.00
_cell.angle_beta   90.00
_cell.angle_gamma   90.00
#
_symmetry.space_group_name_H-M   'P 1'
#
loop_
_entity.id
_entity.type
_entity.pdbx_description
1 polymer ?
#
loop_
_entity_poly.entity_id
_entity_poly.type
_entity_poly.pdbx_seq_one_letter_code
_entity_poly.pdbx_strand_id
1 'polypeptide(L)'
;MALHGSLSDISLPDVIQLVSVSGKTGVFTLSSEGVDGKIFLKDGQITDASAGKLTGELAVYEMATWRKGQFIFTVNIQPERVTVTKSNTNLMMEAARRFDEFRVLQRKIPSMDAIPYFLPREPGQDQITLSPQEWAIVTKVDGQLSIKQLEEATGLPAFDVCKVLYGLVTSGLLSMRVVDDWKEMPAQGPPLTPSPQTAEQRPPQGLSSGLSPRSLFALADNVRKVADDCVGLSGSIAVEKQYRVARVDIEAGKGLPAVQALVDRLARAISLLEGGDRAGEFLRKVHPLLQP
;
A
#
# COMPACT_ATOMS: atom_id res chain seq x y z
N MET A 1 45.05 8.75 13.76
CA MET A 1 44.56 8.78 12.36
C MET A 1 43.10 8.36 12.36
N ALA A 2 42.26 9.01 11.57
CA ALA A 2 40.88 8.58 11.34
C ALA A 2 40.80 7.81 10.01
N LEU A 3 40.19 6.63 10.03
CA LEU A 3 39.90 5.86 8.81
C LEU A 3 38.60 6.40 8.22
N HIS A 4 38.58 6.78 6.95
CA HIS A 4 37.41 7.37 6.30
C HIS A 4 37.29 6.91 4.85
N GLY A 5 36.09 6.98 4.29
CA GLY A 5 35.82 6.59 2.90
C GLY A 5 34.34 6.51 2.57
N SER A 6 34.05 6.02 1.35
CA SER A 6 32.71 5.81 0.83
C SER A 6 32.21 4.38 1.06
N LEU A 7 30.95 4.21 1.43
CA LEU A 7 30.28 2.90 1.49
C LEU A 7 30.01 2.30 0.09
N SER A 8 30.23 3.06 -0.98
CA SER A 8 30.20 2.55 -2.35
C SER A 8 31.51 1.89 -2.78
N ASP A 9 32.64 2.19 -2.11
CA ASP A 9 33.96 1.67 -2.47
C ASP A 9 34.31 0.40 -1.66
N ILE A 10 33.80 0.31 -0.44
CA ILE A 10 34.01 -0.80 0.51
C ILE A 10 32.77 -0.95 1.39
N SER A 11 32.31 -2.19 1.64
CA SER A 11 31.08 -2.42 2.39
C SER A 11 31.28 -2.22 3.90
N LEU A 12 30.24 -1.79 4.63
CA LEU A 12 30.33 -1.58 6.08
C LEU A 12 30.84 -2.82 6.84
N PRO A 13 30.40 -4.07 6.53
CA PRO A 13 31.00 -5.29 7.10
C PRO A 13 32.53 -5.38 6.94
N ASP A 14 33.06 -5.04 5.77
CA ASP A 14 34.50 -5.11 5.48
C ASP A 14 35.29 -4.05 6.27
N VAL A 15 34.76 -2.81 6.34
CA VAL A 15 35.36 -1.73 7.13
C VAL A 15 35.35 -2.05 8.63
N ILE A 16 34.23 -2.59 9.13
CA ILE A 16 34.13 -3.06 10.52
C ILE A 16 35.16 -4.15 10.76
N GLN A 17 35.27 -5.15 9.89
CA GLN A 17 36.23 -6.25 10.04
C GLN A 17 37.68 -5.76 10.06
N LEU A 18 38.05 -4.83 9.17
CA LEU A 18 39.39 -4.21 9.11
C LEU A 18 39.76 -3.51 10.43
N VAL A 19 38.81 -2.79 11.05
CA VAL A 19 39.03 -2.13 12.34
C VAL A 19 39.03 -3.13 13.49
N SER A 20 38.12 -4.11 13.47
CA SER A 20 37.96 -5.17 14.49
C SER A 20 39.22 -6.03 14.65
N VAL A 21 39.83 -6.45 13.54
CA VAL A 21 41.10 -7.22 13.54
C VAL A 21 42.24 -6.43 14.18
N SER A 22 42.20 -5.10 14.14
CA SER A 22 43.17 -4.24 14.82
C SER A 22 42.84 -3.90 16.28
N GLY A 23 41.80 -4.50 16.87
CA GLY A 23 41.45 -4.38 18.28
C GLY A 23 41.08 -2.97 18.76
N LYS A 24 40.72 -2.06 17.86
CA LYS A 24 40.56 -0.64 18.19
C LYS A 24 39.26 -0.35 18.93
N THR A 25 39.36 0.57 19.89
CA THR A 25 38.22 1.25 20.54
C THR A 25 37.98 2.60 19.86
N GLY A 26 36.73 2.92 19.56
CA GLY A 26 36.33 4.13 18.84
C GLY A 26 34.91 4.06 18.30
N VAL A 27 34.49 5.08 17.55
CA VAL A 27 33.16 5.16 16.92
C VAL A 27 33.28 5.32 15.40
N PHE A 28 32.50 4.55 14.65
CA PHE A 28 32.15 4.87 13.28
C PHE A 28 31.00 5.87 13.30
N THR A 29 31.18 7.04 12.68
CA THR A 29 30.08 7.91 12.25
C THR A 29 29.83 7.63 10.78
N LEU A 30 28.56 7.43 10.42
CA LEU A 30 28.08 7.03 9.10
C LEU A 30 26.97 7.98 8.66
N SER A 31 26.87 8.28 7.37
CA SER A 31 25.70 8.99 6.83
C SER A 31 25.32 8.48 5.44
N SER A 32 24.03 8.19 5.24
CA SER A 32 23.46 7.72 3.97
C SER A 32 22.05 8.27 3.77
N GLU A 33 21.78 8.84 2.59
CA GLU A 33 20.44 9.24 2.13
C GLU A 33 19.63 10.11 3.13
N GLY A 34 20.34 10.91 3.95
CA GLY A 34 19.76 11.81 4.95
C GLY A 34 19.61 11.21 6.35
N VAL A 35 20.00 9.95 6.55
CA VAL A 35 20.06 9.28 7.86
C VAL A 35 21.50 9.23 8.35
N ASP A 36 21.74 9.79 9.54
CA ASP A 36 22.99 9.62 10.27
C ASP A 36 22.95 8.35 11.15
N GLY A 37 24.09 7.68 11.25
CA GLY A 37 24.29 6.47 12.03
C GLY A 37 25.61 6.47 12.80
N LYS A 38 25.65 5.72 13.89
CA LYS A 38 26.84 5.53 14.74
C LYS A 38 26.98 4.09 15.18
N ILE A 39 28.20 3.54 15.13
CA ILE A 39 28.53 2.21 15.67
C ILE A 39 29.78 2.35 16.56
N PHE A 40 29.65 2.01 17.84
CA PHE A 40 30.73 2.05 18.81
C PHE A 40 31.42 0.69 18.93
N LEU A 41 32.74 0.68 18.73
CA LEU A 41 33.60 -0.47 18.97
C LEU A 41 34.39 -0.26 20.26
N LYS A 42 34.49 -1.32 21.05
CA LYS A 42 35.41 -1.44 22.18
C LYS A 42 36.24 -2.71 22.02
N ASP A 43 37.56 -2.57 22.06
CA ASP A 43 38.53 -3.66 21.95
C ASP A 43 38.28 -4.54 20.70
N GLY A 44 37.85 -3.89 19.60
CA GLY A 44 37.46 -4.52 18.34
C GLY A 44 36.00 -5.02 18.26
N GLN A 45 35.25 -5.11 19.35
CA GLN A 45 33.87 -5.62 19.38
C GLN A 45 32.83 -4.49 19.32
N ILE A 46 31.74 -4.68 18.57
CA ILE A 46 30.61 -3.74 18.57
C ILE A 46 29.89 -3.82 19.93
N THR A 47 29.57 -2.66 20.52
CA THR A 47 28.99 -2.56 21.88
C THR A 47 27.72 -1.72 21.92
N ASP A 48 27.62 -0.68 21.10
CA ASP A 48 26.44 0.16 20.95
C ASP A 48 26.30 0.65 19.50
N ALA A 49 25.08 0.95 19.08
CA ALA A 49 24.80 1.49 17.76
C ALA A 49 23.50 2.30 17.73
N SER A 50 23.39 3.24 16.80
CA SER A 50 22.17 4.01 16.53
C SER A 50 22.08 4.42 15.07
N ALA A 51 20.87 4.47 14.51
CA ALA A 51 20.59 4.94 13.15
C ALA A 51 19.16 5.50 13.09
N GLY A 52 19.02 6.82 12.94
CA GLY A 52 17.72 7.49 13.03
C GLY A 52 16.98 7.18 14.35
N LYS A 53 15.90 6.39 14.28
CA LYS A 53 15.12 5.91 15.45
C LYS A 53 15.63 4.57 16.02
N LEU A 54 16.44 3.81 15.29
CA LEU A 54 16.88 2.47 15.67
C LEU A 54 18.09 2.54 16.62
N THR A 55 18.20 1.56 17.51
CA THR A 55 19.32 1.39 18.45
C THR A 55 19.79 -0.06 18.51
N GLY A 56 21.01 -0.26 19.00
CA GLY A 56 21.64 -1.57 19.16
C GLY A 56 21.66 -2.39 17.89
N GLU A 57 21.36 -3.68 18.00
CA GLU A 57 21.52 -4.65 16.91
C GLU A 57 20.70 -4.29 15.66
N LEU A 58 19.51 -3.72 15.83
CA LEU A 58 18.67 -3.26 14.71
C LEU A 58 19.33 -2.13 13.91
N ALA A 59 20.02 -1.20 14.59
CA ALA A 59 20.76 -0.14 13.93
C ALA A 59 21.99 -0.69 13.17
N VAL A 60 22.67 -1.71 13.73
CA VAL A 60 23.77 -2.41 13.03
C VAL A 60 23.25 -3.10 11.76
N TYR A 61 22.11 -3.79 11.84
CA TYR A 61 21.49 -4.46 10.69
C TYR A 61 21.09 -3.46 9.60
N GLU A 62 20.47 -2.34 9.97
CA GLU A 62 20.06 -1.26 9.06
C GLU A 62 21.27 -0.67 8.32
N MET A 63 22.28 -0.18 9.06
CA MET A 63 23.47 0.44 8.46
C MET A 63 24.28 -0.52 7.59
N ALA A 64 24.26 -1.83 7.90
CA ALA A 64 24.93 -2.85 7.08
C ALA A 64 24.25 -3.09 5.71
N THR A 65 23.03 -2.58 5.49
CA THR A 65 22.40 -2.59 4.16
C THR A 65 22.87 -1.46 3.25
N TRP A 66 23.42 -0.37 3.82
CA TRP A 66 23.72 0.87 3.09
C TRP A 66 24.81 0.65 2.03
N ARG A 67 24.47 0.92 0.77
CA ARG A 67 25.35 0.74 -0.42
C ARG A 67 25.99 2.03 -0.93
N LYS A 68 25.71 3.14 -0.25
CA LYS A 68 26.15 4.51 -0.52
C LYS A 68 26.28 5.23 0.82
N GLY A 69 26.89 6.40 0.79
CA GLY A 69 27.14 7.19 1.99
C GLY A 69 28.61 7.28 2.34
N GLN A 70 28.93 8.00 3.41
CA GLN A 70 30.29 8.22 3.90
C GLN A 70 30.45 7.64 5.30
N PHE A 71 31.67 7.21 5.63
CA PHE A 71 32.03 6.75 6.97
C PHE A 71 33.31 7.43 7.48
N ILE A 72 33.39 7.64 8.80
CA ILE A 72 34.58 8.12 9.51
C ILE A 72 34.70 7.35 10.83
N PHE A 73 35.81 6.65 11.04
CA PHE A 73 36.17 6.01 12.30
C PHE A 73 37.07 6.91 13.15
N THR A 74 36.60 7.28 14.34
CA THR A 74 37.34 8.08 15.32
C THR A 74 37.73 7.22 16.51
N VAL A 75 39.04 6.99 16.68
CA VAL A 75 39.63 6.22 17.79
C VAL A 75 39.43 6.91 19.15
N ASN A 76 39.51 6.13 20.22
CA ASN A 76 39.49 6.54 21.63
C ASN A 76 38.18 7.17 22.14
N ILE A 77 37.13 7.19 21.31
CA ILE A 77 35.76 7.47 21.78
C ILE A 77 35.18 6.17 22.34
N GLN A 78 34.79 6.18 23.62
CA GLN A 78 34.12 5.04 24.27
C GLN A 78 32.59 5.15 24.14
N PRO A 79 31.87 4.01 24.14
CA PRO A 79 30.41 4.01 24.21
C PRO A 79 29.92 4.47 25.60
N GLU A 80 28.80 5.20 25.64
CA GLU A 80 28.11 5.54 26.89
C GLU A 80 27.24 4.37 27.42
N ARG A 81 26.93 3.40 26.56
CA ARG A 81 25.94 2.33 26.80
C ARG A 81 26.45 1.01 26.23
N VAL A 82 25.84 -0.10 26.61
CA VAL A 82 26.03 -1.39 25.92
C VAL A 82 24.65 -1.92 25.55
N THR A 83 24.37 -1.97 24.24
CA THR A 83 23.07 -2.36 23.67
C THR A 83 23.20 -3.52 22.67
N VAL A 84 24.45 -3.91 22.36
CA VAL A 84 24.81 -5.01 21.46
C VAL A 84 25.57 -6.07 22.27
N THR A 85 25.16 -7.34 22.14
CA THR A 85 25.78 -8.46 22.87
C THR A 85 26.21 -9.62 21.96
N LYS A 86 25.72 -9.66 20.71
CA LYS A 86 26.23 -10.58 19.67
C LYS A 86 27.62 -10.17 19.19
N SER A 87 28.43 -11.15 18.79
CA SER A 87 29.71 -10.91 18.12
C SER A 87 29.53 -10.24 16.75
N ASN A 88 30.54 -9.48 16.32
CA ASN A 88 30.55 -8.79 15.02
C ASN A 88 30.21 -9.75 13.86
N THR A 89 30.78 -10.96 13.85
CA THR A 89 30.48 -12.00 12.84
C THR A 89 29.00 -12.38 12.81
N ASN A 90 28.38 -12.60 13.98
CA ASN A 90 26.95 -12.93 14.05
C ASN A 90 26.07 -11.76 13.60
N LEU A 91 26.48 -10.52 13.88
CA LEU A 91 25.79 -9.32 13.44
C LEU A 91 25.85 -9.15 11.91
N MET A 92 27.03 -9.31 11.31
CA MET A 92 27.21 -9.17 9.86
C MET A 92 26.54 -10.31 9.09
N MET A 93 26.58 -11.54 9.59
CA MET A 93 25.89 -12.69 8.97
C MET A 93 24.36 -12.55 9.01
N GLU A 94 23.80 -12.09 10.14
CA GLU A 94 22.36 -11.83 10.25
C GLU A 94 21.94 -10.61 9.41
N ALA A 95 22.78 -9.57 9.30
CA ALA A 95 22.55 -8.43 8.40
C ALA A 95 22.50 -8.87 6.92
N ALA A 96 23.50 -9.64 6.47
CA ALA A 96 23.56 -10.16 5.09
C ALA A 96 22.34 -11.04 4.78
N ARG A 97 21.98 -11.94 5.72
CA ARG A 97 20.76 -12.76 5.63
C ARG A 97 19.50 -11.91 5.51
N ARG A 98 19.31 -10.90 6.38
CA ARG A 98 18.15 -10.00 6.34
C ARG A 98 18.07 -9.21 5.04
N PHE A 99 19.21 -8.76 4.50
CA PHE A 99 19.27 -8.07 3.22
C PHE A 99 18.81 -8.96 2.05
N ASP A 100 19.28 -10.22 1.99
CA ASP A 100 18.84 -11.15 0.93
C ASP A 100 17.40 -11.65 1.13
N GLU A 101 16.94 -11.85 2.37
CA GLU A 101 15.50 -12.06 2.64
C GLU A 101 14.67 -10.86 2.15
N PHE A 102 15.08 -9.62 2.47
CA PHE A 102 14.38 -8.39 2.05
C PHE A 102 14.31 -8.23 0.53
N ARG A 103 15.37 -8.59 -0.21
CA ARG A 103 15.38 -8.63 -1.69
C ARG A 103 14.42 -9.65 -2.30
N VAL A 104 14.00 -10.66 -1.54
CA VAL A 104 12.90 -11.57 -1.92
C VAL A 104 11.55 -10.93 -1.58
N LEU A 105 11.41 -10.31 -0.39
CA LEU A 105 10.19 -9.61 0.01
C LEU A 105 9.79 -8.52 -1.01
N GLN A 106 10.77 -7.72 -1.46
CA GLN A 106 10.59 -6.63 -2.44
C GLN A 106 9.93 -7.05 -3.77
N ARG A 107 9.94 -8.34 -4.13
CA ARG A 107 9.30 -8.86 -5.35
C ARG A 107 7.77 -8.89 -5.28
N LYS A 108 7.21 -8.91 -4.06
CA LYS A 108 5.76 -8.91 -3.79
C LYS A 108 5.32 -7.72 -2.93
N ILE A 109 6.27 -7.06 -2.24
CA ILE A 109 6.05 -5.90 -1.38
C ILE A 109 6.91 -4.74 -1.91
N PRO A 110 6.41 -3.94 -2.86
CA PRO A 110 7.23 -2.95 -3.57
C PRO A 110 7.59 -1.70 -2.73
N SER A 111 6.79 -1.35 -1.72
CA SER A 111 7.04 -0.20 -0.83
C SER A 111 6.37 -0.38 0.54
N MET A 112 6.78 0.41 1.54
CA MET A 112 6.13 0.47 2.86
C MET A 112 4.77 1.19 2.83
N ASP A 113 4.50 1.94 1.77
CA ASP A 113 3.23 2.62 1.49
C ASP A 113 2.26 1.74 0.68
N ALA A 114 2.64 0.49 0.38
CA ALA A 114 1.73 -0.50 -0.16
C ALA A 114 0.63 -0.85 0.86
N ILE A 115 -0.58 -1.07 0.36
CA ILE A 115 -1.78 -1.40 1.13
C ILE A 115 -2.12 -2.88 0.87
N PRO A 116 -2.01 -3.77 1.88
CA PRO A 116 -2.53 -5.12 1.78
C PRO A 116 -4.06 -5.14 1.76
N TYR A 117 -4.64 -6.06 1.00
CA TYR A 117 -6.08 -6.33 0.99
C TYR A 117 -6.37 -7.82 0.78
N PHE A 118 -7.48 -8.32 1.32
CA PHE A 118 -7.89 -9.71 1.14
C PHE A 118 -8.38 -9.97 -0.29
N LEU A 119 -8.01 -11.13 -0.83
CA LEU A 119 -8.60 -11.64 -2.06
C LEU A 119 -9.94 -12.35 -1.74
N PRO A 120 -10.99 -12.18 -2.56
CA PRO A 120 -12.20 -12.99 -2.44
C PRO A 120 -11.89 -14.49 -2.60
N ARG A 121 -12.39 -15.32 -1.68
CA ARG A 121 -12.31 -16.79 -1.74
C ARG A 121 -13.70 -17.38 -1.66
N GLU A 122 -13.93 -18.53 -2.30
CA GLU A 122 -15.20 -19.24 -2.21
C GLU A 122 -15.36 -19.92 -0.84
N PRO A 123 -16.56 -19.87 -0.22
CA PRO A 123 -16.76 -20.45 1.10
C PRO A 123 -16.65 -21.97 1.08
N GLY A 124 -15.67 -22.51 1.81
CA GLY A 124 -15.53 -23.96 2.08
C GLY A 124 -14.44 -24.69 1.28
N GLN A 125 -13.68 -24.02 0.40
CA GLN A 125 -12.60 -24.68 -0.34
C GLN A 125 -11.27 -24.78 0.44
N ASP A 126 -10.94 -23.78 1.26
CA ASP A 126 -9.67 -23.71 1.99
C ASP A 126 -9.87 -23.58 3.51
N GLN A 127 -9.24 -24.47 4.29
CA GLN A 127 -9.04 -24.25 5.73
C GLN A 127 -7.71 -23.52 5.95
N ILE A 128 -7.79 -22.22 6.24
CA ILE A 128 -6.62 -21.38 6.49
C ILE A 128 -6.21 -21.52 7.95
N THR A 129 -5.01 -22.03 8.21
CA THR A 129 -4.33 -21.91 9.51
C THR A 129 -3.48 -20.65 9.54
N LEU A 130 -3.47 -19.94 10.67
CA LEU A 130 -2.69 -18.72 10.88
C LEU A 130 -1.96 -18.82 12.22
N SER A 131 -0.67 -18.48 12.24
CA SER A 131 0.09 -18.29 13.48
C SER A 131 -0.38 -17.04 14.24
N PRO A 132 -0.02 -16.88 15.53
CA PRO A 132 -0.38 -15.69 16.29
C PRO A 132 0.13 -14.37 15.68
N GLN A 133 1.28 -14.38 15.00
CA GLN A 133 1.83 -13.19 14.32
C GLN A 133 1.07 -12.88 13.02
N GLU A 134 0.73 -13.91 12.23
CA GLU A 134 -0.14 -13.74 11.06
C GLU A 134 -1.51 -13.22 11.46
N TRP A 135 -2.13 -13.78 12.51
CA TRP A 135 -3.42 -13.31 13.04
C TRP A 135 -3.38 -11.85 13.53
N ALA A 136 -2.31 -11.45 14.23
CA ALA A 136 -2.14 -10.08 14.72
C ALA A 136 -2.07 -9.03 13.59
N ILE A 137 -1.54 -9.41 12.42
CA ILE A 137 -1.50 -8.54 11.22
C ILE A 137 -2.81 -8.67 10.42
N VAL A 138 -3.31 -9.88 10.17
CA VAL A 138 -4.56 -10.18 9.45
C VAL A 138 -5.75 -9.43 10.07
N THR A 139 -5.86 -9.36 11.40
CA THR A 139 -6.93 -8.62 12.10
C THR A 139 -6.82 -7.10 12.01
N LYS A 140 -5.76 -6.56 11.38
CA LYS A 140 -5.58 -5.13 11.09
C LYS A 140 -5.67 -4.79 9.61
N VAL A 141 -5.71 -5.79 8.71
CA VAL A 141 -5.84 -5.55 7.27
C VAL A 141 -7.30 -5.21 6.93
N ASP A 142 -7.56 -3.96 6.56
CA ASP A 142 -8.87 -3.44 6.17
C ASP A 142 -8.96 -3.07 4.67
N GLY A 143 -7.83 -3.12 3.95
CA GLY A 143 -7.73 -2.65 2.57
C GLY A 143 -7.51 -1.14 2.43
N GLN A 144 -7.17 -0.44 3.51
CA GLN A 144 -6.86 1.00 3.55
C GLN A 144 -5.53 1.32 4.23
N LEU A 145 -5.18 0.62 5.32
CA LEU A 145 -3.93 0.83 6.04
C LEU A 145 -2.70 0.37 5.23
N SER A 146 -1.67 1.20 5.16
CA SER A 146 -0.38 0.82 4.56
C SER A 146 0.49 -0.01 5.50
N ILE A 147 1.53 -0.68 4.98
CA ILE A 147 2.47 -1.47 5.79
C ILE A 147 3.12 -0.64 6.90
N LYS A 148 3.46 0.62 6.63
CA LYS A 148 3.96 1.57 7.64
C LYS A 148 2.95 1.83 8.76
N GLN A 149 1.66 1.94 8.44
CA GLN A 149 0.61 2.08 9.46
C GLN A 149 0.35 0.78 10.22
N LEU A 150 0.55 -0.38 9.58
CA LEU A 150 0.51 -1.69 10.24
C LEU A 150 1.72 -1.92 11.18
N GLU A 151 2.90 -1.37 10.86
CA GLU A 151 4.05 -1.30 11.77
C GLU A 151 3.65 -0.57 13.07
N GLU A 152 3.18 0.67 12.93
CA GLU A 152 2.74 1.51 14.05
C GLU A 152 1.57 0.89 14.83
N ALA A 153 0.62 0.23 14.16
CA ALA A 153 -0.56 -0.39 14.78
C ALA A 153 -0.34 -1.78 15.40
N THR A 154 0.78 -2.45 15.12
CA THR A 154 1.14 -3.75 15.71
C THR A 154 2.33 -3.68 16.67
N GLY A 155 3.17 -2.66 16.56
CA GLY A 155 4.41 -2.54 17.35
C GLY A 155 5.50 -3.54 16.94
N LEU A 156 5.32 -4.25 15.82
CA LEU A 156 6.32 -5.14 15.22
C LEU A 156 7.21 -4.34 14.25
N PRO A 157 8.51 -4.63 14.12
CA PRO A 157 9.39 -3.96 13.15
C PRO A 157 8.94 -4.18 11.70
N ALA A 158 9.13 -3.17 10.84
CA ALA A 158 8.72 -3.22 9.42
C ALA A 158 9.17 -4.50 8.68
N PHE A 159 10.39 -4.98 8.96
CA PHE A 159 10.91 -6.22 8.36
C PHE A 159 10.08 -7.45 8.71
N ASP A 160 9.67 -7.59 9.98
CA ASP A 160 8.88 -8.73 10.45
C ASP A 160 7.43 -8.65 9.94
N VAL A 161 6.85 -7.43 9.88
CA VAL A 161 5.55 -7.18 9.25
C VAL A 161 5.59 -7.54 7.76
N CYS A 162 6.60 -7.09 7.01
CA CYS A 162 6.78 -7.46 5.59
C CYS A 162 6.97 -8.97 5.41
N LYS A 163 7.70 -9.64 6.29
CA LYS A 163 7.95 -11.08 6.23
C LYS A 163 6.67 -11.90 6.39
N VAL A 164 5.82 -11.52 7.35
CA VAL A 164 4.48 -12.11 7.54
C VAL A 164 3.59 -11.84 6.31
N LEU A 165 3.49 -10.58 5.88
CA LEU A 165 2.68 -10.19 4.73
C LEU A 165 3.11 -10.91 3.44
N TYR A 166 4.40 -11.13 3.21
CA TYR A 166 4.91 -11.87 2.06
C TYR A 166 4.45 -13.34 2.08
N GLY A 167 4.40 -13.98 3.25
CA GLY A 167 3.81 -15.31 3.42
C GLY A 167 2.34 -15.34 2.99
N LEU A 168 1.55 -14.39 3.50
CA LEU A 168 0.13 -14.24 3.21
C LEU A 168 -0.19 -13.87 1.75
N VAL A 169 0.72 -13.15 1.08
CA VAL A 169 0.67 -12.84 -0.37
C VAL A 169 1.22 -13.99 -1.23
N THR A 170 1.91 -14.96 -0.63
CA THR A 170 2.40 -16.17 -1.31
C THR A 170 1.39 -17.33 -1.18
N SER A 171 0.62 -17.39 -0.09
CA SER A 171 -0.53 -18.30 0.09
C SER A 171 -1.84 -17.83 -0.55
N GLY A 172 -1.81 -16.69 -1.25
CA GLY A 172 -2.96 -16.13 -1.96
C GLY A 172 -4.11 -15.66 -1.06
N LEU A 173 -3.84 -15.38 0.22
CA LEU A 173 -4.84 -14.78 1.12
C LEU A 173 -4.89 -13.25 0.96
N LEU A 174 -3.72 -12.63 0.82
CA LEU A 174 -3.56 -11.19 0.60
C LEU A 174 -3.03 -10.88 -0.80
N SER A 175 -3.28 -9.65 -1.24
CA SER A 175 -2.59 -9.00 -2.34
C SER A 175 -2.19 -7.58 -1.92
N MET A 176 -1.27 -6.96 -2.66
CA MET A 176 -0.77 -5.61 -2.41
C MET A 176 -1.26 -4.65 -3.49
N ARG A 177 -1.60 -3.42 -3.10
CA ARG A 177 -1.78 -2.28 -4.02
C ARG A 177 -0.82 -1.16 -3.63
N VAL A 178 -0.13 -0.57 -4.60
CA VAL A 178 0.64 0.67 -4.37
C VAL A 178 -0.28 1.86 -4.64
N VAL A 179 -0.14 2.94 -3.87
CA VAL A 179 -0.94 4.15 -4.11
C VAL A 179 -0.67 4.73 -5.50
N ASP A 180 0.58 4.62 -6.01
CA ASP A 180 1.07 5.12 -7.30
C ASP A 180 0.45 4.52 -8.58
N ASP A 181 -0.55 3.64 -8.49
CA ASP A 181 -1.34 3.22 -9.67
C ASP A 181 -2.22 4.37 -10.23
N TRP A 182 -2.25 5.54 -9.57
CA TRP A 182 -2.68 6.80 -10.17
C TRP A 182 -1.61 7.34 -11.15
N LYS A 183 -1.48 6.74 -12.33
CA LYS A 183 -0.71 7.38 -13.40
C LYS A 183 -1.36 8.73 -13.75
N GLU A 184 -0.61 9.81 -13.53
CA GLU A 184 -0.95 11.13 -14.06
C GLU A 184 -1.22 11.04 -15.56
N MET A 185 -2.44 11.35 -15.98
CA MET A 185 -2.68 11.78 -17.35
C MET A 185 -2.03 13.17 -17.48
N PRO A 186 -1.03 13.36 -18.36
CA PRO A 186 -0.22 14.57 -18.33
C PRO A 186 -1.06 15.83 -18.59
N ALA A 187 -0.94 16.80 -17.68
CA ALA A 187 -1.71 18.03 -17.73
C ALA A 187 -1.21 18.97 -18.85
N GLN A 188 -2.03 19.13 -19.89
CA GLN A 188 -2.03 20.20 -20.90
C GLN A 188 -0.70 20.49 -21.65
N GLY A 189 -0.66 20.06 -22.92
CA GLY A 189 0.11 20.79 -23.94
C GLY A 189 -0.69 22.00 -24.48
N PRO A 190 -0.03 23.09 -24.91
CA PRO A 190 -0.71 24.29 -25.43
C PRO A 190 -1.41 24.04 -26.77
N PRO A 191 -2.43 24.86 -27.14
CA PRO A 191 -3.30 24.59 -28.27
C PRO A 191 -2.64 24.88 -29.63
N LEU A 192 -2.75 23.91 -30.55
CA LEU A 192 -2.53 24.10 -31.98
C LEU A 192 -3.83 23.84 -32.74
N THR A 193 -4.53 24.91 -33.08
CA THR A 193 -5.62 24.93 -34.07
C THR A 193 -5.12 25.64 -35.34
N PRO A 194 -5.83 25.52 -36.49
CA PRO A 194 -5.86 24.28 -37.24
C PRO A 194 -5.50 24.51 -38.73
N SER A 195 -5.41 23.45 -39.52
CA SER A 195 -5.70 23.56 -40.96
C SER A 195 -6.25 22.25 -41.53
N PRO A 196 -7.23 22.31 -42.47
CA PRO A 196 -7.95 21.13 -42.97
C PRO A 196 -7.46 20.69 -44.35
N GLN A 197 -7.76 19.44 -44.72
CA GLN A 197 -8.44 19.05 -45.97
C GLN A 197 -8.74 17.53 -45.93
N THR A 198 -10.02 17.14 -45.95
CA THR A 198 -10.78 16.68 -47.15
C THR A 198 -10.56 15.18 -47.38
N ALA A 199 -11.47 14.32 -46.88
CA ALA A 199 -12.60 13.68 -47.61
C ALA A 199 -12.13 12.58 -48.61
N GLU A 200 -12.87 11.55 -49.05
CA GLU A 200 -14.28 11.11 -49.15
C GLU A 200 -14.25 9.56 -48.98
N GLN A 201 -15.23 8.73 -48.58
CA GLN A 201 -16.70 8.63 -48.72
C GLN A 201 -17.29 7.83 -47.51
N ARG A 202 -18.58 7.68 -47.17
CA ARG A 202 -19.91 8.30 -47.45
C ARG A 202 -20.91 7.89 -46.31
N PRO A 203 -22.17 8.37 -46.22
CA PRO A 203 -22.85 8.60 -44.93
C PRO A 203 -24.08 7.68 -44.65
N PRO A 204 -25.24 8.15 -44.15
CA PRO A 204 -25.59 7.97 -42.73
C PRO A 204 -26.93 7.24 -42.47
N GLN A 205 -27.09 6.65 -41.28
CA GLN A 205 -28.33 6.62 -40.46
C GLN A 205 -28.15 5.74 -39.21
N GLY A 206 -28.90 6.04 -38.14
CA GLY A 206 -28.90 5.25 -36.90
C GLY A 206 -28.58 6.06 -35.64
N LEU A 207 -29.54 6.85 -35.15
CA LEU A 207 -29.43 7.41 -33.80
C LEU A 207 -29.65 6.29 -32.77
N SER A 208 -28.71 6.15 -31.84
CA SER A 208 -28.98 5.59 -30.52
C SER A 208 -28.11 6.29 -29.48
N SER A 209 -28.75 6.88 -28.48
CA SER A 209 -28.13 7.76 -27.48
C SER A 209 -27.39 6.96 -26.40
N GLY A 210 -26.11 6.69 -26.63
CA GLY A 210 -25.22 6.17 -25.59
C GLY A 210 -24.79 7.26 -24.61
N LEU A 211 -25.40 7.31 -23.42
CA LEU A 211 -24.83 8.07 -22.30
C LEU A 211 -23.40 7.54 -22.03
N SER A 212 -22.45 8.45 -21.84
CA SER A 212 -21.08 8.07 -21.50
C SER A 212 -21.04 7.26 -20.19
N PRO A 213 -20.08 6.34 -20.01
CA PRO A 213 -19.95 5.57 -18.76
C PRO A 213 -19.87 6.48 -17.52
N ARG A 214 -19.18 7.63 -17.62
CA ARG A 214 -19.10 8.63 -16.54
C ARG A 214 -20.46 9.22 -16.16
N SER A 215 -21.31 9.54 -17.15
CA SER A 215 -22.69 9.99 -16.88
C SER A 215 -23.60 8.88 -16.34
N LEU A 216 -23.36 7.61 -16.66
CA LEU A 216 -24.11 6.49 -16.08
C LEU A 216 -23.79 6.27 -14.60
N PHE A 217 -22.52 6.40 -14.18
CA PHE A 217 -22.17 6.38 -12.75
C PHE A 217 -22.74 7.58 -12.00
N ALA A 218 -22.60 8.80 -12.54
CA ALA A 218 -23.18 10.00 -11.92
C ALA A 218 -24.71 9.91 -11.76
N LEU A 219 -25.39 9.30 -12.73
CA LEU A 219 -26.83 9.02 -12.65
C LEU A 219 -27.15 7.97 -11.58
N ALA A 220 -26.38 6.88 -11.49
CA ALA A 220 -26.53 5.87 -10.44
C ALA A 220 -26.26 6.42 -9.02
N ASP A 221 -25.31 7.35 -8.86
CA ASP A 221 -25.04 8.06 -7.60
C ASP A 221 -26.21 8.95 -7.18
N ASN A 222 -26.84 9.64 -8.14
CA ASN A 222 -28.00 10.48 -7.86
C ASN A 222 -29.24 9.63 -7.52
N VAL A 223 -29.46 8.52 -8.25
CA VAL A 223 -30.48 7.51 -7.91
C VAL A 223 -30.28 6.96 -6.49
N ARG A 224 -29.04 6.65 -6.12
CA ARG A 224 -28.68 6.14 -4.79
C ARG A 224 -28.98 7.15 -3.68
N LYS A 225 -28.58 8.41 -3.83
CA LYS A 225 -28.88 9.48 -2.84
C LYS A 225 -30.39 9.63 -2.62
N VAL A 226 -31.17 9.70 -3.70
CA VAL A 226 -32.63 9.81 -3.64
C VAL A 226 -33.28 8.57 -2.98
N ALA A 227 -32.65 7.39 -3.05
CA ALA A 227 -33.08 6.22 -2.29
C ALA A 227 -32.70 6.32 -0.80
N ASP A 228 -31.44 6.64 -0.47
CA ASP A 228 -30.97 6.81 0.91
C ASP A 228 -31.84 7.84 1.68
N ASP A 229 -32.21 8.96 1.03
CA ASP A 229 -33.14 9.98 1.56
C ASP A 229 -34.55 9.42 1.86
N CYS A 230 -35.01 8.40 1.13
CA CYS A 230 -36.33 7.81 1.30
C CYS A 230 -36.39 6.75 2.42
N VAL A 231 -35.33 5.94 2.61
CA VAL A 231 -35.30 4.80 3.56
C VAL A 231 -34.55 5.06 4.86
N GLY A 232 -33.79 6.15 4.95
CA GLY A 232 -33.05 6.53 6.16
C GLY A 232 -32.05 5.47 6.65
N LEU A 233 -31.67 5.58 7.92
CA LEU A 233 -30.59 4.79 8.53
C LEU A 233 -30.83 3.27 8.47
N SER A 234 -32.08 2.82 8.64
CA SER A 234 -32.43 1.39 8.65
C SER A 234 -32.34 0.75 7.27
N GLY A 235 -32.67 1.47 6.20
CA GLY A 235 -32.71 0.93 4.84
C GLY A 235 -31.46 1.20 3.98
N SER A 236 -30.56 2.11 4.38
CA SER A 236 -29.37 2.45 3.59
C SER A 236 -28.46 1.23 3.28
N ILE A 237 -28.39 0.23 4.18
CA ILE A 237 -27.68 -1.04 3.93
C ILE A 237 -28.27 -1.80 2.72
N ALA A 238 -29.60 -1.76 2.54
CA ALA A 238 -30.26 -2.34 1.38
C ALA A 238 -30.01 -1.52 0.10
N VAL A 239 -29.99 -0.18 0.21
CA VAL A 239 -29.67 0.75 -0.91
C VAL A 239 -28.25 0.51 -1.42
N GLU A 240 -27.25 0.54 -0.54
CA GLU A 240 -25.84 0.26 -0.80
C GLU A 240 -25.67 -1.10 -1.49
N LYS A 241 -26.38 -2.14 -1.02
CA LYS A 241 -26.34 -3.48 -1.63
C LYS A 241 -26.84 -3.48 -3.08
N GLN A 242 -27.94 -2.80 -3.41
CA GLN A 242 -28.45 -2.74 -4.79
C GLN A 242 -27.56 -1.87 -5.69
N TYR A 243 -27.10 -0.71 -5.18
CA TYR A 243 -26.19 0.19 -5.87
C TYR A 243 -24.88 -0.51 -6.27
N ARG A 244 -24.32 -1.36 -5.41
CA ARG A 244 -23.12 -2.15 -5.72
C ARG A 244 -23.32 -3.12 -6.88
N VAL A 245 -24.47 -3.80 -6.97
CA VAL A 245 -24.78 -4.69 -8.10
C VAL A 245 -24.92 -3.87 -9.40
N ALA A 246 -25.58 -2.71 -9.33
CA ALA A 246 -25.73 -1.83 -10.47
C ALA A 246 -24.39 -1.25 -10.96
N ARG A 247 -23.45 -0.93 -10.06
CA ARG A 247 -22.09 -0.56 -10.45
C ARG A 247 -21.41 -1.64 -11.27
N VAL A 248 -21.44 -2.90 -10.82
CA VAL A 248 -20.89 -4.03 -11.59
C VAL A 248 -21.62 -4.20 -12.93
N ASP A 249 -22.94 -3.98 -12.98
CA ASP A 249 -23.71 -3.98 -14.24
C ASP A 249 -23.28 -2.85 -15.20
N ILE A 250 -22.92 -1.65 -14.71
CA ILE A 250 -22.41 -0.52 -15.52
C ILE A 250 -20.94 -0.75 -15.94
N GLU A 251 -20.09 -1.22 -15.02
CA GLU A 251 -18.68 -1.56 -15.27
C GLU A 251 -18.55 -2.69 -16.31
N ALA A 252 -19.51 -3.63 -16.34
CA ALA A 252 -19.68 -4.65 -17.38
C ALA A 252 -20.31 -4.14 -18.70
N GLY A 253 -20.48 -2.81 -18.87
CA GLY A 253 -20.91 -2.19 -20.13
C GLY A 253 -22.41 -2.30 -20.45
N LYS A 254 -23.28 -2.71 -19.51
CA LYS A 254 -24.72 -2.92 -19.78
C LYS A 254 -25.53 -1.63 -19.98
N GLY A 255 -24.89 -0.46 -19.94
CA GLY A 255 -25.47 0.83 -20.32
C GLY A 255 -26.58 1.34 -19.40
N LEU A 256 -27.46 2.19 -19.95
CA LEU A 256 -28.63 2.73 -19.23
C LEU A 256 -29.56 1.65 -18.62
N PRO A 257 -29.77 0.46 -19.24
CA PRO A 257 -30.48 -0.65 -18.60
C PRO A 257 -29.95 -1.08 -17.22
N ALA A 258 -28.66 -0.92 -16.93
CA ALA A 258 -28.10 -1.20 -15.60
C ALA A 258 -28.64 -0.22 -14.54
N VAL A 259 -28.81 1.05 -14.92
CA VAL A 259 -29.37 2.10 -14.06
C VAL A 259 -30.88 1.93 -13.92
N GLN A 260 -31.59 1.57 -14.99
CA GLN A 260 -33.02 1.24 -14.92
C GLN A 260 -33.25 0.05 -13.97
N ALA A 261 -32.45 -1.01 -14.08
CA ALA A 261 -32.49 -2.16 -13.18
C ALA A 261 -32.15 -1.79 -11.71
N LEU A 262 -31.29 -0.79 -11.47
CA LEU A 262 -31.04 -0.25 -10.12
C LEU A 262 -32.32 0.36 -9.54
N VAL A 263 -32.98 1.25 -10.28
CA VAL A 263 -34.20 1.95 -9.84
C VAL A 263 -35.31 0.95 -9.52
N ASP A 264 -35.45 -0.06 -10.36
CA ASP A 264 -36.38 -1.18 -10.19
C ASP A 264 -36.11 -2.01 -8.92
N ARG A 265 -34.84 -2.33 -8.66
CA ARG A 265 -34.39 -3.04 -7.44
C ARG A 265 -34.61 -2.19 -6.18
N LEU A 266 -34.35 -0.88 -6.25
CA LEU A 266 -34.53 0.07 -5.15
C LEU A 266 -36.01 0.31 -4.84
N ALA A 267 -36.86 0.55 -5.85
CA ALA A 267 -38.30 0.76 -5.64
C ALA A 267 -38.96 -0.44 -4.95
N ARG A 268 -38.58 -1.68 -5.34
CA ARG A 268 -39.02 -2.90 -4.65
C ARG A 268 -38.50 -2.97 -3.21
N ALA A 269 -37.24 -2.62 -2.95
CA ALA A 269 -36.68 -2.60 -1.58
C ALA A 269 -37.37 -1.55 -0.69
N ILE A 270 -37.58 -0.33 -1.19
CA ILE A 270 -38.28 0.75 -0.48
C ILE A 270 -39.73 0.35 -0.19
N SER A 271 -40.43 -0.26 -1.16
CA SER A 271 -41.81 -0.71 -0.97
C SER A 271 -41.95 -1.81 0.09
N LEU A 272 -40.91 -2.61 0.32
CA LEU A 272 -40.88 -3.67 1.34
C LEU A 272 -40.47 -3.16 2.73
N LEU A 273 -39.73 -2.04 2.80
CA LEU A 273 -39.21 -1.48 4.05
C LEU A 273 -40.09 -0.36 4.62
N GLU A 274 -40.57 0.54 3.76
CA GLU A 274 -41.25 1.79 4.16
C GLU A 274 -42.64 1.96 3.49
N GLY A 275 -43.10 0.96 2.73
CA GLY A 275 -44.42 0.95 2.11
C GLY A 275 -44.49 1.55 0.70
N GLY A 276 -45.61 1.24 0.01
CA GLY A 276 -45.80 1.54 -1.42
C GLY A 276 -45.80 3.04 -1.76
N ASP A 277 -46.36 3.89 -0.89
CA ASP A 277 -46.43 5.34 -1.14
C ASP A 277 -45.04 5.98 -1.23
N ARG A 278 -44.11 5.55 -0.36
CA ARG A 278 -42.72 6.05 -0.33
C ARG A 278 -41.90 5.53 -1.51
N ALA A 279 -42.19 4.31 -1.98
CA ALA A 279 -41.65 3.81 -3.25
C ALA A 279 -42.20 4.59 -4.46
N GLY A 280 -43.46 5.00 -4.41
CA GLY A 280 -44.07 5.89 -5.41
C GLY A 280 -43.44 7.30 -5.41
N GLU A 281 -43.11 7.84 -4.23
CA GLU A 281 -42.38 9.11 -4.10
C GLU A 281 -40.95 9.01 -4.66
N PHE A 282 -40.21 7.95 -4.32
CA PHE A 282 -38.90 7.64 -4.88
C PHE A 282 -38.94 7.57 -6.42
N LEU A 283 -39.88 6.81 -6.99
CA LEU A 283 -40.04 6.72 -8.44
C LEU A 283 -40.37 8.06 -9.10
N ARG A 284 -41.22 8.90 -8.48
CA ARG A 284 -41.52 10.26 -8.97
C ARG A 284 -40.29 11.18 -8.96
N LYS A 285 -39.41 11.06 -7.96
CA LYS A 285 -38.15 11.82 -7.87
C LYS A 285 -37.08 11.34 -8.88
N VAL A 286 -37.08 10.05 -9.21
CA VAL A 286 -36.08 9.45 -10.10
C VAL A 286 -36.46 9.46 -11.57
N HIS A 287 -37.75 9.32 -11.93
CA HIS A 287 -38.19 9.28 -13.33
C HIS A 287 -37.70 10.48 -14.19
N PRO A 288 -37.64 11.74 -13.69
CA PRO A 288 -37.08 12.87 -14.44
C PRO A 288 -35.57 12.75 -14.74
N LEU A 289 -34.83 11.93 -13.99
CA LEU A 289 -33.39 11.70 -14.18
C LEU A 289 -33.10 10.63 -15.25
N LEU A 290 -34.12 9.83 -15.62
CA LEU A 290 -33.99 8.72 -16.58
C LEU A 290 -34.38 9.10 -18.02
N GLN A 291 -34.86 10.33 -18.24
CA GLN A 291 -35.16 10.87 -19.57
C GLN A 291 -34.00 11.80 -20.01
N PRO A 292 -33.49 11.67 -21.25
CA PRO A 292 -32.40 12.48 -21.78
C PRO A 292 -32.84 13.87 -22.28
#